data_AF-A0A5M8SJT8-F1
#
_entry.id   AF-A0A5M8SJT8-F1
#
_cell.length_a   1.000
_cell.length_b   1.000
_cell.length_c   1.000
_cell.angle_alpha   90.00
_cell.angle_beta   90.00
_cell.angle_gamma   90.00
#
_symmetry.space_group_name_H-M   'P 1'
#
loop_
_entity.id
_entity.type
_entity.pdbx_description
1 polymer ?
#
loop_
_entity_poly.entity_id
_entity_poly.type
_entity_poly.pdbx_seq_one_letter_code
_entity_poly.pdbx_strand_id
1 'polypeptide(L)'
;MTGADLQSILSDGSLSASDKAVLILWNESQTGGQALTTYAISKKMIDMRVGNPNRAQLEKDLNRSPDVIKVQGRYRIKAGRADQIRKLLHGAGEAPVVDLSNAYIPEEIWKGTRNYIEKVAIQLCGCWDHKFYDAAAVLLRRIAETLIIEAYEKLKRQGEIKDSDGNYLMMGALVDRACGQNGLDLGREAKSALKEMKEHGDRSAHNRRINAVRPELERIRSGARTAIEELINIARLKE
;
A
#
# COMPACT_ATOMS: atom_id res chain seq x y z
N MET A 1 -15.77 -3.37 -6.94
CA MET A 1 -14.83 -4.50 -7.13
C MET A 1 -15.25 -5.27 -8.37
N THR A 2 -14.35 -6.01 -9.02
CA THR A 2 -14.76 -6.90 -10.12
C THR A 2 -15.56 -8.09 -9.56
N GLY A 3 -16.29 -8.81 -10.42
CA GLY A 3 -17.04 -10.00 -9.99
C GLY A 3 -16.15 -11.12 -9.44
N ALA A 4 -14.92 -11.26 -9.96
CA ALA A 4 -13.95 -12.25 -9.50
C ALA A 4 -13.40 -11.91 -8.11
N ASP A 5 -13.09 -10.63 -7.85
CA ASP A 5 -12.60 -10.18 -6.53
C ASP A 5 -13.66 -10.43 -5.45
N LEU A 6 -14.92 -10.12 -5.75
CA LEU A 6 -16.02 -10.34 -4.81
C LEU A 6 -16.21 -11.83 -4.50
N GLN A 7 -16.16 -12.69 -5.52
CA GLN A 7 -16.28 -14.14 -5.32
C GLN A 7 -15.17 -14.68 -4.41
N SER A 8 -13.93 -14.22 -4.61
CA SER A 8 -12.79 -14.62 -3.78
C SER A 8 -13.03 -14.30 -2.30
N ILE A 9 -13.40 -13.05 -2.00
CA ILE A 9 -13.69 -12.60 -0.63
C ILE A 9 -14.85 -13.40 -0.01
N LEU A 10 -15.94 -13.56 -0.75
CA LEU A 10 -17.13 -14.26 -0.27
C LEU A 10 -16.91 -15.78 -0.09
N SER A 11 -15.85 -16.34 -0.66
CA SER A 11 -15.50 -17.75 -0.52
C SER A 11 -14.85 -18.07 0.85
N ASP A 12 -14.50 -17.05 1.63
CA ASP A 12 -14.01 -17.25 2.99
C ASP A 12 -15.04 -18.01 3.85
N GLY A 13 -14.59 -19.11 4.44
CA GLY A 13 -15.37 -19.98 5.31
C GLY A 13 -15.67 -19.37 6.68
N SER A 14 -14.96 -18.30 7.07
CA SER A 14 -15.22 -17.56 8.31
C SER A 14 -16.47 -16.69 8.25
N LEU A 15 -16.87 -16.27 7.04
CA LEU A 15 -18.00 -15.37 6.82
C LEU A 15 -19.34 -16.09 6.96
N SER A 16 -20.22 -15.56 7.79
CA SER A 16 -21.60 -16.04 7.88
C SER A 16 -22.38 -15.70 6.59
N ALA A 17 -23.53 -16.34 6.39
CA ALA A 17 -24.43 -15.98 5.30
C ALA A 17 -24.88 -14.51 5.37
N SER A 18 -25.04 -13.96 6.58
CA SER A 18 -25.36 -12.54 6.77
C SER A 18 -24.20 -11.63 6.37
N ASP A 19 -22.96 -11.98 6.72
CA ASP A 19 -21.77 -11.19 6.34
C ASP A 19 -21.61 -11.15 4.83
N LYS A 20 -21.72 -12.31 4.18
CA LYS A 20 -21.70 -12.42 2.71
C LYS A 20 -22.79 -11.56 2.06
N ALA A 21 -23.99 -11.51 2.65
CA ALA A 21 -25.08 -10.67 2.15
C ALA A 21 -24.78 -9.17 2.30
N VAL A 22 -24.20 -8.74 3.41
CA VAL A 22 -23.76 -7.35 3.63
C VAL A 22 -22.71 -6.96 2.59
N LEU A 23 -21.73 -7.82 2.32
CA LEU A 23 -20.69 -7.57 1.31
C LEU A 23 -21.23 -7.49 -0.12
N ILE A 24 -22.21 -8.33 -0.47
CA ILE A 24 -22.91 -8.24 -1.77
C ILE A 24 -23.62 -6.89 -1.88
N LEU A 25 -24.39 -6.50 -0.87
CA LEU A 25 -25.13 -5.24 -0.84
C LEU A 25 -24.19 -4.02 -0.91
N TRP A 26 -23.03 -4.11 -0.27
CA TRP A 26 -21.98 -3.10 -0.37
C TRP A 26 -21.47 -2.98 -1.81
N ASN A 27 -21.08 -4.09 -2.44
CA ASN A 27 -20.58 -4.04 -3.81
C ASN A 27 -21.62 -3.45 -4.80
N GLU A 28 -22.90 -3.81 -4.67
CA GLU A 28 -23.97 -3.20 -5.47
C GLU A 28 -24.06 -1.68 -5.26
N SER A 29 -23.90 -1.21 -4.01
CA SER A 29 -23.93 0.23 -3.72
C SER A 29 -22.80 1.01 -4.40
N GLN A 30 -21.64 0.36 -4.61
CA GLN A 30 -20.48 0.99 -5.24
C GLN A 30 -20.61 1.05 -6.77
N THR A 31 -21.36 0.11 -7.37
CA THR A 31 -21.55 0.03 -8.82
C THR A 31 -22.81 0.74 -9.30
N GLY A 32 -23.45 1.57 -8.45
CA GLY A 32 -24.73 2.21 -8.76
C GLY A 32 -25.92 1.24 -8.83
N GLY A 33 -25.76 0.02 -8.31
CA GLY A 33 -26.78 -1.02 -8.26
C GLY A 33 -27.93 -0.69 -7.30
N GLN A 34 -29.07 -1.34 -7.50
CA GLN A 34 -30.28 -1.13 -6.71
C GLN A 34 -30.31 -2.00 -5.44
N ALA A 35 -31.15 -1.60 -4.47
CA ALA A 35 -31.47 -2.41 -3.30
C ALA A 35 -31.99 -3.80 -3.70
N LEU A 36 -31.55 -4.85 -3.00
CA LEU A 36 -31.82 -6.24 -3.35
C LEU A 36 -32.84 -6.91 -2.42
N THR A 37 -33.65 -7.82 -2.94
CA THR A 37 -34.49 -8.70 -2.11
C THR A 37 -33.65 -9.85 -1.52
N THR A 38 -34.14 -10.50 -0.46
CA THR A 38 -33.52 -11.73 0.08
C THR A 38 -33.30 -12.78 -1.00
N TYR A 39 -34.25 -12.91 -1.94
CA TYR A 39 -34.15 -13.81 -3.07
C TYR A 39 -32.97 -13.46 -3.98
N ALA A 40 -32.83 -12.19 -4.38
CA ALA A 40 -31.76 -11.74 -5.27
C ALA A 40 -30.37 -11.91 -4.64
N ILE A 41 -30.25 -11.61 -3.34
CA ILE A 41 -29.01 -11.84 -2.57
C ILE A 41 -28.66 -13.33 -2.57
N SER A 42 -29.62 -14.19 -2.23
CA SER A 42 -29.40 -15.64 -2.19
C SER A 42 -29.04 -16.21 -3.56
N LYS A 43 -29.68 -15.72 -4.62
CA LYS A 43 -29.37 -16.10 -6.00
C LYS A 43 -27.92 -15.74 -6.36
N LYS A 44 -27.48 -14.51 -6.06
CA LYS A 44 -26.09 -14.08 -6.27
C LYS A 44 -25.09 -14.97 -5.52
N MET A 45 -25.39 -15.39 -4.29
CA MET A 45 -24.53 -16.33 -3.56
C MET A 45 -24.40 -17.70 -4.24
N ILE A 46 -25.50 -18.21 -4.78
CA ILE A 46 -25.52 -19.48 -5.52
C ILE A 46 -24.75 -19.34 -6.84
N ASP A 47 -25.00 -18.26 -7.59
CA ASP A 47 -24.35 -17.98 -8.88
C ASP A 47 -22.83 -17.83 -8.72
N MET A 48 -22.39 -17.19 -7.63
CA MET A 48 -20.96 -17.08 -7.26
C MET A 48 -20.41 -18.34 -6.57
N ARG A 49 -21.22 -19.36 -6.30
CA ARG A 49 -20.82 -20.60 -5.60
C ARG A 49 -20.25 -20.38 -4.19
N VAL A 50 -20.74 -19.36 -3.48
CA VAL A 50 -20.26 -18.97 -2.14
C VAL A 50 -21.21 -19.39 -1.01
N GLY A 51 -22.31 -20.05 -1.37
CA GLY A 51 -23.25 -20.66 -0.44
C GLY A 51 -24.68 -20.70 -0.96
N ASN A 52 -25.50 -21.55 -0.34
CA ASN A 52 -26.95 -21.63 -0.59
C ASN A 52 -27.69 -21.42 0.74
N PRO A 53 -27.90 -20.17 1.17
CA PRO A 53 -28.45 -19.88 2.49
C PRO A 53 -29.93 -20.22 2.60
N ASN A 54 -30.39 -20.60 3.80
CA ASN A 54 -31.81 -20.64 4.10
C ASN A 54 -32.37 -19.22 4.06
N ARG A 55 -33.22 -18.93 3.07
CA ARG A 55 -33.76 -17.59 2.82
C ARG A 55 -34.53 -17.02 4.01
N ALA A 56 -35.31 -17.84 4.71
CA ALA A 56 -36.07 -17.38 5.87
C ALA A 56 -35.15 -16.99 7.03
N GLN A 57 -34.06 -17.74 7.23
CA GLN A 57 -33.06 -17.41 8.25
C GLN A 57 -32.24 -16.18 7.84
N LEU A 58 -31.77 -16.12 6.60
CA LEU A 58 -31.05 -14.96 6.08
C LEU A 58 -31.88 -13.67 6.20
N GLU A 59 -33.18 -13.74 5.92
CA GLU A 59 -34.06 -12.60 6.09
C GLU A 59 -34.15 -12.15 7.56
N LYS A 60 -34.25 -13.11 8.51
CA LYS A 60 -34.25 -12.80 9.95
C LYS A 60 -32.93 -12.15 10.37
N ASP A 61 -31.80 -12.65 9.90
CA ASP A 61 -30.48 -12.14 10.25
C ASP A 61 -30.24 -10.74 9.66
N LEU A 62 -30.62 -10.51 8.40
CA LEU A 62 -30.55 -9.18 7.78
C LEU A 62 -31.45 -8.15 8.48
N ASN A 63 -32.65 -8.54 8.94
CA ASN A 63 -33.51 -7.63 9.71
C ASN A 63 -32.92 -7.26 11.08
N ARG A 64 -32.02 -8.09 11.64
CA ARG A 64 -31.31 -7.82 12.90
C ARG A 64 -29.99 -7.10 12.70
N SER A 65 -29.44 -7.12 11.49
CA SER A 65 -28.13 -6.53 11.20
C SER A 65 -28.17 -5.00 11.34
N PRO A 66 -27.21 -4.41 12.07
CA PRO A 66 -27.12 -2.95 12.22
C PRO A 66 -26.59 -2.25 10.95
N ASP A 67 -26.11 -3.01 9.95
CA ASP A 67 -25.39 -2.53 8.78
C ASP A 67 -26.28 -2.32 7.55
N VAL A 68 -27.47 -2.90 7.56
CA VAL A 68 -28.44 -2.82 6.45
C VAL A 68 -29.72 -2.12 6.89
N ILE A 69 -30.47 -1.63 5.91
CA ILE A 69 -31.83 -1.11 6.08
C ILE A 69 -32.75 -1.74 5.04
N LYS A 70 -33.95 -2.14 5.48
CA LYS A 70 -35.00 -2.65 4.62
C LYS A 70 -35.96 -1.52 4.22
N VAL A 71 -36.15 -1.31 2.92
CA VAL A 71 -37.09 -0.35 2.34
C VAL A 71 -37.90 -1.07 1.27
N GLN A 72 -39.23 -1.08 1.39
CA GLN A 72 -40.13 -1.73 0.42
C GLN A 72 -39.73 -3.17 0.07
N GLY A 73 -39.35 -3.97 1.08
CA GLY A 73 -38.97 -5.38 0.87
C GLY A 73 -37.55 -5.61 0.34
N ARG A 74 -36.76 -4.54 0.14
CA ARG A 74 -35.39 -4.60 -0.38
C ARG A 74 -34.39 -4.08 0.64
N TYR A 75 -33.22 -4.70 0.68
CA TYR A 75 -32.11 -4.33 1.56
C TYR A 75 -31.10 -3.46 0.82
N ARG A 76 -30.55 -2.48 1.54
CA ARG A 76 -29.38 -1.70 1.14
C ARG A 76 -28.50 -1.44 2.35
N ILE A 77 -27.25 -1.05 2.12
CA ILE A 77 -26.36 -0.62 3.18
C ILE A 77 -26.89 0.67 3.82
N LYS A 78 -26.86 0.71 5.16
CA LYS A 78 -27.18 1.92 5.93
C LYS A 78 -26.04 2.93 5.78
N ALA A 79 -26.38 4.20 5.60
CA ALA A 79 -25.39 5.29 5.52
C ALA A 79 -24.49 5.30 6.77
N GLY A 80 -23.21 5.64 6.60
CA GLY A 80 -22.23 5.69 7.68
C GLY A 80 -21.66 4.33 8.14
N ARG A 81 -21.94 3.23 7.42
CA ARG A 81 -21.43 1.89 7.73
C ARG A 81 -20.18 1.48 6.96
N ALA A 82 -19.60 2.38 6.18
CA ALA A 82 -18.42 2.10 5.34
C ALA A 82 -17.27 1.47 6.14
N ASP A 83 -16.94 2.00 7.31
CA ASP A 83 -15.82 1.48 8.12
C ASP A 83 -16.10 0.10 8.72
N GLN A 84 -17.35 -0.18 9.09
CA GLN A 84 -17.74 -1.49 9.60
C GLN A 84 -17.71 -2.56 8.49
N ILE A 85 -18.16 -2.19 7.29
CA ILE A 85 -18.13 -3.07 6.13
C ILE A 85 -16.70 -3.27 5.64
N ARG A 86 -15.86 -2.25 5.71
CA ARG A 86 -14.41 -2.38 5.51
C ARG A 86 -13.84 -3.41 6.50
N LYS A 87 -14.17 -3.35 7.79
CA LYS A 87 -13.74 -4.40 8.74
C LYS A 87 -14.18 -5.81 8.34
N LEU A 88 -15.40 -5.97 7.80
CA LEU A 88 -15.87 -7.26 7.25
C LEU A 88 -15.09 -7.68 5.99
N LEU A 89 -14.77 -6.75 5.10
CA LEU A 89 -13.87 -6.99 3.95
C LEU A 89 -12.45 -7.36 4.41
N HIS A 90 -12.01 -6.82 5.54
CA HIS A 90 -10.67 -6.98 6.09
C HIS A 90 -10.58 -8.06 7.18
N GLY A 91 -11.64 -8.86 7.38
CA GLY A 91 -11.74 -9.92 8.40
C GLY A 91 -10.92 -11.18 8.13
N ALA A 92 -10.27 -11.28 6.96
CA ALA A 92 -9.42 -12.41 6.60
C ALA A 92 -8.11 -11.93 5.95
N GLY A 93 -7.17 -11.48 6.79
CA GLY A 93 -5.75 -11.73 6.55
C GLY A 93 -5.05 -11.05 5.38
N GLU A 94 -5.36 -9.82 4.97
CA GLU A 94 -4.48 -9.06 4.06
C GLU A 94 -4.29 -7.58 4.42
N ALA A 95 -3.20 -7.02 3.87
CA ALA A 95 -2.43 -5.84 4.27
C ALA A 95 -3.24 -4.54 4.55
N PRO A 96 -2.73 -3.66 5.43
CA PRO A 96 -3.37 -2.37 5.73
C PRO A 96 -3.61 -1.56 4.46
N VAL A 97 -4.84 -1.04 4.31
CA VAL A 97 -5.19 -0.10 3.25
C VAL A 97 -4.44 1.20 3.50
N VAL A 98 -3.51 1.54 2.63
CA VAL A 98 -2.75 2.79 2.70
C VAL A 98 -3.49 3.86 1.89
N ASP A 99 -3.81 4.99 2.50
CA ASP A 99 -4.33 6.16 1.78
C ASP A 99 -3.20 6.83 1.00
N LEU A 100 -3.25 6.73 -0.34
CA LEU A 100 -2.25 7.31 -1.22
C LEU A 100 -2.55 8.75 -1.64
N SER A 101 -3.70 9.32 -1.25
CA SER A 101 -4.08 10.70 -1.60
C SER A 101 -3.09 11.74 -1.07
N ASN A 102 -2.41 11.43 0.05
CA ASN A 102 -1.38 12.25 0.67
C ASN A 102 -0.04 11.49 0.84
N ALA A 103 0.21 10.49 -0.01
CA ALA A 103 1.37 9.60 0.04
C ALA A 103 2.71 10.37 0.11
N TYR A 104 3.62 9.93 0.98
CA TYR A 104 4.93 10.58 1.13
C TYR A 104 5.67 10.72 -0.22
N ILE A 105 5.67 9.64 -1.01
CA ILE A 105 6.05 9.66 -2.43
C ILE A 105 4.80 9.32 -3.26
N PRO A 106 4.39 10.16 -4.23
CA PRO A 106 3.21 9.90 -5.06
C PRO A 106 3.28 8.54 -5.77
N GLU A 107 2.13 7.88 -5.92
CA GLU A 107 2.01 6.54 -6.52
C GLU A 107 2.58 6.51 -7.95
N GLU A 108 2.39 7.60 -8.68
CA GLU A 108 2.83 7.79 -10.06
C GLU A 108 4.34 7.71 -10.22
N ILE A 109 5.12 7.87 -9.15
CA ILE A 109 6.59 7.79 -9.22
C ILE A 109 7.07 6.35 -9.27
N TRP A 110 6.48 5.47 -8.45
CA TRP A 110 7.03 4.12 -8.20
C TRP A 110 6.15 2.99 -8.75
N LYS A 111 4.89 3.25 -9.10
CA LYS A 111 4.01 2.25 -9.69
C LYS A 111 4.47 1.86 -11.09
N GLY A 112 4.45 0.56 -11.38
CA GLY A 112 5.00 -0.03 -12.58
C GLY A 112 6.49 -0.39 -12.47
N THR A 113 7.11 -0.21 -11.30
CA THR A 113 8.48 -0.66 -11.03
C THR A 113 8.49 -2.12 -10.56
N ARG A 114 9.65 -2.62 -10.11
CA ARG A 114 9.76 -3.97 -9.58
C ARG A 114 8.94 -4.12 -8.29
N ASN A 115 8.28 -5.27 -8.13
CA ASN A 115 7.36 -5.55 -7.00
C ASN A 115 7.93 -5.22 -5.61
N TYR A 116 9.21 -5.52 -5.34
CA TYR A 116 9.80 -5.20 -4.04
C TYR A 116 9.97 -3.68 -3.82
N ILE A 117 10.16 -2.88 -4.87
CA ILE A 117 10.21 -1.42 -4.76
C ILE A 117 8.82 -0.89 -4.42
N GLU A 118 7.80 -1.35 -5.15
CA GLU A 118 6.40 -0.99 -4.88
C GLU A 118 6.00 -1.35 -3.45
N LYS A 119 6.34 -2.55 -2.98
CA LYS A 119 6.07 -2.98 -1.60
C LYS A 119 6.71 -2.07 -0.57
N VAL A 120 7.97 -1.67 -0.75
CA VAL A 120 8.65 -0.77 0.19
C VAL A 120 8.08 0.65 0.11
N ALA A 121 7.71 1.13 -1.08
CA ALA A 121 7.04 2.42 -1.25
C ALA A 121 5.67 2.45 -0.55
N ILE A 122 4.88 1.39 -0.66
CA ILE A 122 3.61 1.23 0.06
C ILE A 122 3.85 1.21 1.57
N GLN A 123 4.86 0.48 2.06
CA GLN A 123 5.22 0.49 3.48
C GLN A 123 5.61 1.89 3.96
N LEU A 124 6.43 2.62 3.18
CA LEU A 124 6.83 3.99 3.48
C LEU A 124 5.60 4.90 3.60
N CYS A 125 4.70 4.84 2.62
CA CYS A 125 3.48 5.65 2.60
C CYS A 125 2.53 5.28 3.75
N GLY A 126 2.43 3.99 4.08
CA GLY A 126 1.67 3.52 5.24
C GLY A 126 2.23 4.03 6.56
N CYS A 127 3.55 3.97 6.76
CA CYS A 127 4.21 4.54 7.93
C CYS A 127 3.99 6.05 8.04
N TRP A 128 4.06 6.77 6.91
CA TRP A 128 3.77 8.21 6.87
C TRP A 128 2.32 8.52 7.27
N ASP A 129 1.36 7.83 6.65
CA ASP A 129 -0.07 7.98 6.92
C ASP A 129 -0.42 7.70 8.39
N HIS A 130 0.19 6.66 8.96
CA HIS A 130 0.00 6.26 10.36
C HIS A 130 0.92 6.97 11.35
N LYS A 131 1.68 7.99 10.90
CA LYS A 131 2.56 8.82 11.74
C LYS A 131 3.73 8.07 12.40
N PHE A 132 4.12 6.92 11.86
CA PHE A 132 5.32 6.18 12.25
C PHE A 132 6.56 6.74 11.53
N TYR A 133 6.94 7.97 11.90
CA TYR A 133 7.96 8.73 11.17
C TYR A 133 9.36 8.12 11.21
N ASP A 134 9.75 7.44 12.31
CA ASP A 134 11.02 6.71 12.33
C ASP A 134 11.04 5.56 11.33
N ALA A 135 9.96 4.78 11.29
CA ALA A 135 9.82 3.71 10.33
C ALA A 135 9.80 4.24 8.89
N ALA A 136 9.11 5.37 8.65
CA ALA A 136 9.13 6.05 7.37
C ALA A 136 10.55 6.47 6.96
N ALA A 137 11.33 7.09 7.85
CA ALA A 137 12.72 7.47 7.56
C ALA A 137 13.62 6.26 7.26
N VAL A 138 13.45 5.16 7.99
CA VAL A 138 14.19 3.91 7.73
C VAL A 138 13.81 3.29 6.39
N LEU A 139 12.53 3.29 6.03
CA LEU A 139 12.06 2.79 4.73
C LEU A 139 12.53 3.70 3.59
N LEU A 140 12.63 5.01 3.82
CA LEU A 140 13.19 5.95 2.86
C LEU A 140 14.65 5.64 2.55
N ARG A 141 15.45 5.34 3.60
CA ARG A 141 16.84 4.86 3.45
C ARG A 141 16.91 3.56 2.64
N ARG A 142 16.02 2.60 2.93
CA ARG A 142 15.95 1.30 2.22
C ARG A 142 15.62 1.47 0.73
N ILE A 143 14.70 2.37 0.39
CA ILE A 143 14.36 2.68 -1.01
C ILE A 143 15.60 3.25 -1.73
N ALA A 144 16.27 4.24 -1.15
CA ALA A 144 17.48 4.82 -1.74
C ALA A 144 18.57 3.77 -1.97
N GLU A 145 18.85 2.94 -0.96
CA GLU A 145 19.84 1.86 -1.04
C GLU A 145 19.53 0.91 -2.20
N THR A 146 18.27 0.45 -2.28
CA THR A 146 17.80 -0.45 -3.33
C THR A 146 17.96 0.20 -4.71
N LEU A 147 17.52 1.45 -4.87
CA LEU A 147 17.54 2.15 -6.15
C LEU A 147 18.95 2.51 -6.63
N ILE A 148 19.88 2.81 -5.71
CA ILE A 148 21.30 2.97 -6.06
C ILE A 148 21.84 1.66 -6.63
N ILE A 149 21.59 0.52 -5.96
CA ILE A 149 22.04 -0.79 -6.44
C ILE A 149 21.46 -1.09 -7.83
N GLU A 150 20.15 -0.91 -8.02
CA GLU A 150 19.47 -1.09 -9.31
C GLU A 150 20.09 -0.23 -10.42
N ALA A 151 20.41 1.04 -10.13
CA ALA A 151 21.04 1.93 -11.08
C ALA A 151 22.44 1.44 -11.49
N TYR A 152 23.28 1.05 -10.54
CA TYR A 152 24.61 0.50 -10.83
C TYR A 152 24.55 -0.82 -11.59
N GLU A 153 23.63 -1.73 -11.23
CA GLU A 153 23.42 -2.98 -11.96
C GLU A 153 22.96 -2.72 -13.39
N LYS A 154 22.01 -1.79 -13.59
CA LYS A 154 21.54 -1.41 -14.92
C LYS A 154 22.65 -0.90 -15.81
N LEU A 155 23.57 -0.13 -15.24
CA LEU A 155 24.74 0.42 -15.91
C LEU A 155 25.88 -0.60 -16.06
N LYS A 156 25.74 -1.82 -15.54
CA LYS A 156 26.77 -2.87 -15.49
C LYS A 156 28.04 -2.44 -14.72
N ARG A 157 27.85 -1.60 -13.69
CA ARG A 157 28.89 -1.00 -12.84
C ARG A 157 28.83 -1.50 -11.40
N GLN A 158 28.09 -2.57 -11.11
CA GLN A 158 27.90 -3.10 -9.75
C GLN A 158 29.21 -3.48 -9.04
N GLY A 159 30.28 -3.80 -9.77
CA GLY A 159 31.60 -4.06 -9.16
C GLY A 159 32.19 -2.85 -8.43
N GLU A 160 31.76 -1.63 -8.75
CA GLU A 160 32.20 -0.41 -8.08
C GLU A 160 31.59 -0.25 -6.68
N ILE A 161 30.46 -0.91 -6.42
CA ILE A 161 29.70 -0.81 -5.18
C ILE A 161 29.71 -2.12 -4.40
N LYS A 162 30.71 -2.97 -4.64
CA LYS A 162 30.95 -4.20 -3.90
C LYS A 162 32.27 -4.16 -3.16
N ASP A 163 32.32 -4.84 -2.02
CA ASP A 163 33.56 -5.09 -1.29
C ASP A 163 34.37 -6.23 -1.91
N SER A 164 35.52 -6.55 -1.30
CA SER A 164 36.40 -7.64 -1.74
C SER A 164 35.74 -9.02 -1.69
N ASP A 165 34.72 -9.18 -0.85
CA ASP A 165 34.00 -10.44 -0.64
C ASP A 165 32.79 -10.57 -1.59
N GLY A 166 32.54 -9.54 -2.41
CA GLY A 166 31.46 -9.49 -3.40
C GLY A 166 30.10 -9.04 -2.84
N ASN A 167 30.07 -8.59 -1.58
CA ASN A 167 28.88 -8.03 -0.95
C ASN A 167 28.69 -6.57 -1.34
N TYR A 168 27.45 -6.11 -1.41
CA TYR A 168 27.15 -4.69 -1.63
C TYR A 168 27.61 -3.85 -0.44
N LEU A 169 28.16 -2.68 -0.73
CA LEU A 169 28.58 -1.71 0.29
C LEU A 169 27.39 -1.24 1.14
N MET A 170 27.67 -0.79 2.36
CA MET A 170 26.67 -0.18 3.23
C MET A 170 26.20 1.17 2.69
N MET A 171 24.99 1.59 3.05
CA MET A 171 24.34 2.83 2.59
C MET A 171 25.24 4.07 2.51
N GLY A 172 26.10 4.30 3.52
CA GLY A 172 27.01 5.45 3.50
C GLY A 172 27.95 5.43 2.30
N ALA A 173 28.64 4.32 2.09
CA ALA A 173 29.56 4.16 0.97
C ALA A 173 28.83 4.10 -0.39
N LEU A 174 27.60 3.58 -0.43
CA LEU A 174 26.73 3.64 -1.62
C LEU A 174 26.40 5.08 -2.00
N VAL A 175 25.98 5.91 -1.03
CA VAL A 175 25.67 7.33 -1.26
C VAL A 175 26.92 8.09 -1.69
N ASP A 176 28.06 7.85 -1.06
CA ASP A 176 29.33 8.49 -1.42
C ASP A 176 29.75 8.13 -2.85
N ARG A 177 29.63 6.85 -3.24
CA ARG A 177 29.94 6.39 -4.59
C ARG A 177 28.98 6.98 -5.61
N ALA A 178 27.67 6.93 -5.35
CA ALA A 178 26.64 7.46 -6.25
C ALA A 178 26.77 8.98 -6.46
N CYS A 179 27.13 9.74 -5.42
CA CYS A 179 27.26 11.20 -5.50
C CYS A 179 28.62 11.67 -6.03
N GLY A 180 29.62 10.79 -6.09
CA GLY A 180 31.01 11.11 -6.43
C GLY A 180 31.23 11.62 -7.86
N GLN A 181 32.48 11.98 -8.15
CA GLN A 181 32.90 12.53 -9.44
C GLN A 181 32.64 11.55 -10.60
N ASN A 182 32.88 10.26 -10.35
CA ASN A 182 32.59 9.16 -11.27
C ASN A 182 31.32 8.41 -10.84
N GLY A 183 30.36 9.09 -10.18
CA GLY A 183 29.17 8.47 -9.62
C GLY A 183 28.09 8.14 -10.67
N LEU A 184 26.85 8.18 -10.20
CA LEU A 184 25.67 8.21 -11.05
C LEU A 184 25.47 9.64 -11.58
N ASP A 185 24.84 9.77 -12.75
CA ASP A 185 24.50 11.05 -13.36
C ASP A 185 23.27 11.67 -12.67
N LEU A 186 23.47 12.07 -11.41
CA LEU A 186 22.44 12.63 -10.55
C LEU A 186 22.54 14.16 -10.52
N GLY A 187 21.38 14.82 -10.49
CA GLY A 187 21.26 16.24 -10.25
C GLY A 187 21.80 16.65 -8.87
N ARG A 188 22.15 17.93 -8.71
CA ARG A 188 22.66 18.46 -7.43
C ARG A 188 21.65 18.27 -6.29
N GLU A 189 20.37 18.46 -6.58
CA GLU A 189 19.28 18.27 -5.62
C GLU A 189 19.17 16.81 -5.17
N ALA A 190 19.16 15.87 -6.13
CA ALA A 190 19.14 14.44 -5.82
C ALA A 190 20.35 14.01 -4.96
N LYS A 191 21.56 14.50 -5.27
CA LYS A 191 22.76 14.24 -4.46
C LYS A 191 22.63 14.78 -3.03
N SER A 192 22.02 15.95 -2.84
CA SER A 192 21.75 16.51 -1.51
C SER A 192 20.71 15.67 -0.76
N ALA A 193 19.63 15.32 -1.44
CA ALA A 193 18.54 14.54 -0.87
C ALA A 193 19.00 13.14 -0.44
N LEU A 194 19.85 12.45 -1.20
CA LEU A 194 20.39 11.15 -0.80
C LEU A 194 21.17 11.21 0.51
N LYS A 195 21.90 12.30 0.75
CA LYS A 195 22.59 12.53 2.02
C LYS A 195 21.62 12.76 3.18
N GLU A 196 20.56 13.56 2.96
CA GLU A 196 19.52 13.78 3.96
C GLU A 196 18.73 12.50 4.26
N MET A 197 18.37 11.70 3.25
CA MET A 197 17.70 10.41 3.40
C MET A 197 18.53 9.44 4.26
N LYS A 198 19.84 9.38 4.01
CA LYS A 198 20.79 8.62 4.85
C LYS A 198 20.77 9.15 6.29
N GLU A 199 20.98 10.45 6.48
CA GLU A 199 21.11 11.04 7.81
C GLU A 199 19.85 10.82 8.67
N HIS A 200 18.67 11.08 8.10
CA HIS A 200 17.40 10.88 8.79
C HIS A 200 17.14 9.39 9.06
N GLY A 201 17.43 8.50 8.11
CA GLY A 201 17.30 7.06 8.30
C GLY A 201 18.23 6.51 9.40
N ASP A 202 19.50 6.92 9.41
CA ASP A 202 20.47 6.50 10.43
C ASP A 202 20.06 7.00 11.82
N ARG A 203 19.61 8.25 11.92
CA ARG A 203 19.14 8.83 13.17
C ARG A 203 17.92 8.07 13.72
N SER A 204 16.93 7.80 12.87
CA SER A 204 15.72 7.06 13.26
C SER A 204 15.98 5.59 13.61
N ALA A 205 17.00 4.96 13.01
CA ALA A 205 17.35 3.58 13.32
C ALA A 205 18.16 3.43 14.62
N HIS A 206 19.00 4.41 14.97
CA HIS A 206 20.05 4.20 15.97
C HIS A 206 20.05 5.22 17.12
N ASN A 207 19.38 6.36 16.99
CA ASN A 207 19.36 7.35 18.07
C ASN A 207 18.38 6.95 19.18
N ARG A 208 18.92 6.60 20.35
CA ARG A 208 18.12 6.19 21.52
C ARG A 208 17.30 7.29 22.19
N ARG A 209 17.51 8.57 21.83
CA ARG A 209 16.96 9.73 22.55
C ARG A 209 16.01 10.59 21.73
N ILE A 210 15.99 10.41 20.41
CA ILE A 210 15.26 11.29 19.49
C ILE A 210 14.51 10.41 18.50
N ASN A 211 13.23 10.72 18.32
CA ASN A 211 12.38 10.16 17.30
C ASN A 211 12.16 11.20 16.20
N ALA A 212 12.04 10.75 14.96
CA ALA A 212 11.65 11.59 13.85
C ALA A 212 10.25 12.17 14.07
N VAL A 213 10.08 13.42 13.66
CA VAL A 213 8.80 14.13 13.72
C VAL A 213 8.36 14.58 12.32
N ARG A 214 7.05 14.78 12.14
CA ARG A 214 6.47 15.14 10.84
C ARG A 214 7.19 16.30 10.13
N PRO A 215 7.45 17.46 10.79
CA PRO A 215 8.04 18.59 10.09
C PRO A 215 9.44 18.29 9.51
N GLU A 216 10.21 17.42 10.17
CA GLU A 216 11.53 17.03 9.70
C GLU A 216 11.45 16.18 8.43
N LEU A 217 10.55 15.19 8.40
CA LEU A 217 10.34 14.37 7.20
C LEU A 217 9.68 15.15 6.06
N GLU A 218 8.75 16.06 6.37
CA GLU A 218 8.12 16.91 5.36
C GLU A 218 9.16 17.81 4.67
N ARG A 219 10.13 18.35 5.43
CA ARG A 219 11.20 19.21 4.90
C ARG A 219 12.01 18.55 3.78
N ILE A 220 12.26 17.24 3.88
CA ILE A 220 13.08 16.51 2.90
C ILE A 220 12.25 15.82 1.80
N ARG A 221 10.91 15.86 1.90
CA ARG A 221 10.00 15.09 1.04
C ARG A 221 10.17 15.38 -0.45
N SER A 222 10.28 16.67 -0.81
CA SER A 222 10.47 17.07 -2.21
C SER A 222 11.79 16.53 -2.77
N GLY A 223 12.90 16.73 -2.05
CA GLY A 223 14.21 16.23 -2.48
C GLY A 223 14.24 14.70 -2.55
N ALA A 224 13.61 14.02 -1.59
CA ALA A 224 13.49 12.58 -1.59
C ALA A 224 12.73 12.05 -2.81
N ARG A 225 11.62 12.70 -3.20
CA ARG A 225 10.92 12.41 -4.46
C ARG A 225 11.86 12.58 -5.66
N THR A 226 12.56 13.72 -5.76
CA THR A 226 13.50 14.00 -6.86
C THR A 226 14.55 12.90 -6.98
N ALA A 227 15.21 12.52 -5.88
CA ALA A 227 16.23 11.48 -5.87
C ALA A 227 15.69 10.10 -6.28
N ILE A 228 14.51 9.73 -5.79
CA ILE A 228 13.86 8.46 -6.13
C ILE A 228 13.52 8.41 -7.61
N GLU A 229 12.94 9.47 -8.15
CA GLU A 229 12.53 9.55 -9.55
C GLU A 229 13.74 9.51 -10.50
N GLU A 230 14.82 10.27 -10.20
CA GLU A 230 16.07 10.19 -10.96
C GLU A 230 16.67 8.78 -10.95
N LEU A 231 16.73 8.12 -9.79
CA LEU A 231 17.29 6.77 -9.71
C LEU A 231 16.43 5.73 -10.45
N ILE A 232 15.09 5.84 -10.38
CA ILE A 232 14.18 4.99 -11.16
C ILE A 232 14.44 5.14 -12.66
N ASN A 233 14.64 6.37 -13.13
CA ASN A 233 14.95 6.67 -14.53
C ASN A 233 16.32 6.11 -14.95
N ILE A 234 17.36 6.33 -14.15
CA ILE A 234 18.72 5.79 -14.41
C ILE A 234 18.69 4.26 -14.47
N ALA A 235 17.97 3.63 -13.54
CA ALA A 235 17.81 2.18 -13.47
C ALA A 235 16.87 1.61 -14.55
N ARG A 236 16.14 2.47 -15.29
CA ARG A 236 15.12 2.11 -16.28
C ARG A 236 14.09 1.12 -15.72
N LEU A 237 13.58 1.45 -14.55
CA LEU A 237 12.60 0.62 -13.83
C LEU A 237 11.16 0.92 -14.24
N LYS A 238 10.95 1.96 -15.06
CA LYS A 238 9.66 2.40 -15.55
C LYS A 238 9.82 2.92 -16.98
N GLU A 239 8.79 2.70 -17.81
CA GLU A 239 8.69 3.18 -19.20
C GLU A 239 8.31 4.65 -19.29
#